data_AF-A0A1C2BRU6-F1
#
_entry.id   AF-A0A1C2BRU6-F1
#
_cell.length_a   1.000
_cell.length_b   1.000
_cell.length_c   1.000
_cell.angle_alpha   90.00
_cell.angle_beta   90.00
_cell.angle_gamma   90.00
#
_symmetry.space_group_name_H-M   'P 1'
#
loop_
_entity.id
_entity.type
_entity.pdbx_description
1 polymer ?
#
loop_
_entity_poly.entity_id
_entity_poly.type
_entity_poly.pdbx_seq_one_letter_code
_entity_poly.pdbx_strand_id
1 'polypeptide(L)' 'MGDWRQKVANSLEDTYGPCPYGRKKLIQWIDDEVMRLKGRGVPAGEAATMELALSYWGWIGDESVDPF' A
#
# COMPACT_ATOMS: atom_id res chain seq x y z
N MET A 1 6.75 8.44 18.67
CA MET A 1 5.73 7.74 17.87
C MET A 1 6.36 7.36 16.56
N GLY A 2 6.64 6.07 16.32
CA GLY A 2 7.22 5.61 15.05
C GLY A 2 6.24 5.83 13.90
N ASP A 3 6.75 6.28 12.76
CA ASP A 3 5.97 6.60 11.55
C ASP A 3 5.11 5.40 11.13
N TRP A 4 3.79 5.53 11.23
CA TRP A 4 2.85 4.44 10.99
C TRP A 4 2.95 3.91 9.54
N ARG A 5 3.35 4.76 8.59
CA ARG A 5 3.61 4.37 7.20
C ARG A 5 4.73 3.37 7.08
N GLN A 6 5.78 3.53 7.90
CA GLN A 6 6.89 2.59 7.92
C GLN A 6 6.45 1.21 8.43
N LYS A 7 5.52 1.17 9.40
CA LYS A 7 4.96 -0.10 9.89
C LYS A 7 4.11 -0.79 8.83
N VAL A 8 3.27 -0.03 8.13
CA VAL A 8 2.43 -0.54 7.03
C VAL A 8 3.31 -1.04 5.90
N ALA A 9 4.29 -0.24 5.48
CA ALA A 9 5.22 -0.61 4.43
C ALA A 9 6.05 -1.85 4.80
N ASN A 10 6.51 -1.99 6.05
CA ASN A 10 7.15 -3.22 6.53
C ASN A 10 6.20 -4.42 6.43
N SER A 11 4.95 -4.26 6.88
CA SER A 11 3.98 -5.37 6.85
C SER A 11 3.67 -5.82 5.42
N LEU A 12 3.59 -4.89 4.47
CA LEU A 12 3.41 -5.21 3.06
C LEU A 12 4.62 -5.93 2.48
N GLU A 13 5.84 -5.44 2.77
CA GLU A 13 7.06 -6.07 2.27
C GLU A 13 7.35 -7.43 2.92
N ASP A 14 6.98 -7.62 4.19
CA ASP A 14 7.06 -8.92 4.87
C ASP A 14 6.09 -9.94 4.27
N THR A 15 4.91 -9.48 3.80
CA THR A 15 3.86 -10.35 3.25
C THR A 15 4.11 -10.70 1.79
N TYR A 16 4.56 -9.71 0.99
CA TYR A 16 4.60 -9.81 -0.48
C TYR A 16 6.00 -9.72 -1.06
N GLY A 17 7.01 -9.55 -0.21
CA GLY A 17 8.38 -9.27 -0.63
C GLY A 17 8.66 -7.78 -0.85
N PRO A 18 9.93 -7.41 -1.07
CA PRO A 18 10.34 -6.02 -1.24
C PRO A 18 9.55 -5.31 -2.34
N CYS A 19 9.16 -4.05 -2.11
CA CYS A 19 8.41 -3.29 -3.11
C CYS A 19 9.29 -3.04 -4.36
N PRO A 20 8.83 -3.43 -5.57
CA PRO A 20 9.62 -3.32 -6.80
C PRO A 20 9.94 -1.87 -7.18
N TYR A 21 9.09 -0.92 -6.78
CA TYR A 21 9.25 0.51 -7.06
C TYR A 21 10.11 1.24 -6.02
N GLY A 22 10.59 0.51 -5.00
CA GLY A 22 11.41 1.03 -3.94
C GLY A 22 10.62 1.69 -2.81
N ARG A 23 11.27 1.73 -1.64
CA ARG A 23 10.66 2.10 -0.36
C ARG A 23 10.03 3.50 -0.33
N LYS A 24 10.65 4.47 -1.00
CA LYS A 24 10.13 5.85 -1.05
C LYS A 24 8.79 5.93 -1.79
N LYS A 25 8.67 5.25 -2.94
CA LYS A 25 7.42 5.18 -3.71
C LYS A 25 6.34 4.42 -2.94
N LEU A 26 6.71 3.33 -2.24
CA LEU A 26 5.78 2.59 -1.37
C LEU A 26 5.15 3.49 -0.31
N ILE A 27 5.96 4.29 0.40
CA ILE A 27 5.45 5.19 1.45
C ILE A 27 4.52 6.25 0.88
N GLN A 28 4.88 6.85 -0.26
CA GLN A 28 4.03 7.83 -0.92
C GLN A 28 2.70 7.22 -1.38
N TRP A 29 2.75 6.02 -1.97
CA TRP A 29 1.55 5.28 -2.36
C TRP A 29 0.66 4.95 -1.16
N ILE A 30 1.22 4.54 -0.01
CA ILE A 30 0.45 4.29 1.22
C ILE A 30 -0.32 5.55 1.66
N ASP A 31 0.32 6.72 1.61
CA ASP A 31 -0.35 7.98 1.94
C ASP A 31 -1.54 8.25 1.01
N ASP A 32 -1.31 8.16 -0.30
CA ASP A 32 -2.32 8.42 -1.32
C ASP A 32 -3.48 7.42 -1.24
N GLU A 33 -3.17 6.13 -1.01
CA GLU A 33 -4.17 5.07 -0.87
C GLU A 33 -5.04 5.28 0.36
N VAL A 34 -4.43 5.58 1.51
CA VAL A 34 -5.18 5.84 2.75
C VAL A 34 -6.07 7.08 2.61
N MET A 35 -5.61 8.14 1.94
CA MET A 35 -6.46 9.28 1.64
C MET A 35 -7.64 8.89 0.74
N ARG A 36 -7.42 8.05 -0.27
CA ARG A 36 -8.48 7.55 -1.16
C ARG A 36 -9.50 6.69 -0.43
N LEU A 37 -9.04 5.77 0.43
CA LEU A 37 -9.90 4.91 1.25
C LEU A 37 -10.74 5.73 2.22
N LYS A 38 -10.15 6.75 2.86
CA LYS A 38 -10.89 7.72 3.69
C LYS A 38 -11.96 8.46 2.90
N GLY A 39 -11.64 8.91 1.68
CA GLY A 39 -12.60 9.56 0.78
C GLY A 39 -13.76 8.64 0.37
N ARG A 40 -13.55 7.33 0.33
CA ARG A 40 -14.59 6.30 0.10
C ARG A 40 -15.38 5.91 1.35
N GLY A 41 -15.07 6.48 2.51
CA GLY A 41 -15.72 6.16 3.77
C GLY A 41 -15.29 4.83 4.40
N VAL A 42 -14.15 4.27 3.97
CA VAL A 42 -13.62 3.03 4.55
C VAL A 42 -13.20 3.28 6.01
N PRO A 43 -13.77 2.54 6.98
CA PRO A 43 -13.41 2.69 8.38
C PRO A 43 -11.91 2.40 8.61
N ALA A 44 -11.29 3.17 9.51
CA ALA A 44 -9.92 2.91 9.94
C ALA A 44 -9.78 1.54 10.63
N GLY A 45 -8.54 1.09 10.84
CA GLY A 45 -8.26 -0.20 11.47
C GLY A 45 -8.23 -1.33 10.45
N GLU A 46 -8.76 -2.49 10.81
CA GLU A 46 -8.63 -3.73 10.01
C GLU A 46 -9.22 -3.60 8.61
N ALA A 47 -10.34 -2.90 8.45
CA ALA A 47 -10.95 -2.67 7.13
C ALA A 47 -10.04 -1.87 6.20
N ALA A 48 -9.47 -0.76 6.69
CA ALA A 48 -8.49 0.02 5.92
C ALA A 48 -7.22 -0.78 5.62
N THR A 49 -6.75 -1.63 6.54
CA THR A 49 -5.57 -2.49 6.32
C THR A 49 -5.82 -3.55 5.24
N MET A 50 -6.99 -4.20 5.27
CA MET A 50 -7.35 -5.22 4.29
C MET A 50 -7.54 -4.61 2.89
N GLU A 51 -8.26 -3.49 2.78
CA GLU A 51 -8.42 -2.75 1.53
C GLU A 51 -7.06 -2.28 0.99
N LEU A 52 -6.17 -1.78 1.85
CA LEU A 52 -4.84 -1.36 1.45
C LEU A 52 -4.00 -2.55 0.94
N ALA A 53 -4.09 -3.73 1.56
CA ALA A 53 -3.41 -4.92 1.07
C ALA A 53 -3.93 -5.39 -0.31
N LEU A 54 -5.24 -5.29 -0.54
CA LEU A 54 -5.86 -5.60 -1.85
C LEU A 54 -5.42 -4.59 -2.91
N SER A 55 -5.48 -3.29 -2.58
CA SER A 55 -5.00 -2.23 -3.47
C SER A 55 -3.50 -2.36 -3.77
N TYR A 56 -2.69 -2.86 -2.82
CA TYR A 56 -1.26 -3.06 -3.02
C TYR A 56 -0.98 -4.09 -4.12
N TRP A 57 -1.70 -5.23 -4.11
CA TRP A 57 -1.62 -6.22 -5.19
C TRP A 57 -1.99 -5.64 -6.55
N GLY A 58 -3.06 -4.85 -6.60
CA GLY A 58 -3.44 -4.14 -7.82
C GLY A 58 -2.33 -3.21 -8.29
N TRP A 59 -1.79 -2.39 -7.39
CA TRP A 59 -0.75 -1.41 -7.70
C TRP A 59 0.57 -2.04 -8.17
N ILE A 60 1.02 -3.13 -7.56
CA ILE A 60 2.22 -3.85 -8.01
C ILE A 60 1.97 -4.68 -9.27
N GLY A 61 0.72 -5.12 -9.48
CA GLY A 61 0.32 -5.92 -10.63
C GLY A 61 0.08 -5.09 -11.90
N ASP A 62 -0.41 -3.86 -11.78
CA ASP A 62 -0.80 -3.02 -12.93
C ASP A 62 0.42 -2.55 -13.76
N GLU A 63 1.60 -2.31 -13.18
CA GLU A 63 2.84 -2.08 -13.97
C GLU A 63 3.62 -3.37 -14.29
N SER A 64 3.17 -4.55 -13.83
CA SER A 64 3.75 -5.83 -14.29
C SER A 64 3.25 -6.23 -15.69
N VAL A 65 2.33 -5.44 -16.25
CA VAL A 65 1.79 -5.59 -17.61
C VAL A 65 2.26 -4.44 -18.50
N ASP A 66 3.57 -4.20 -18.55
CA ASP A 66 4.17 -3.61 -19.76
C ASP A 66 5.12 -4.63 -20.41
N PRO A 67 4.59 -5.56 -21.23
CA PRO A 67 5.39 -6.48 -22.00
C PRO A 67 5.77 -5.91 -23.37
N PHE A 68 6.24 -4.66 -23.50
CA PHE A 68 6.87 -4.18 -24.75
C PHE A 68 7.99 -3.16 -24.54
#